data_AF-A0A831M6B2-F1
#
_entry.id   AF-A0A831M6B2-F1
#
_cell.length_a   1.000
_cell.length_b   1.000
_cell.length_c   1.000
_cell.angle_alpha   90.00
_cell.angle_beta   90.00
_cell.angle_gamma   90.00
#
_symmetry.space_group_name_H-M   'P 1'
#
loop_
_entity.id
_entity.type
_entity.pdbx_description
1 polymer ?
#
loop_
_entity_poly.entity_id
_entity_poly.type
_entity_poly.pdbx_seq_one_letter_code
_entity_poly.pdbx_strand_id
1 'polypeptide(L)'
;MTKYVFITGGVVSSLGKGIASASLAAILEARGLKVTLLKLDPYINVDPGTMSPFQHGEVYVTEDGAETDLDLGHYERFVRTTMTKRNNFTTGRIYENVIRKERRGDYLGGTV
;
A
#
# COMPACT_ATOMS: atom_id res chain seq x y z
N MET A 1 -4.13 10.40 20.09
CA MET A 1 -4.45 9.06 19.57
C MET A 1 -4.67 9.16 18.07
N THR A 2 -3.98 8.35 17.27
CA THR A 2 -4.13 8.32 15.81
C THR A 2 -5.48 7.74 15.41
N LYS A 3 -6.12 8.30 14.37
CA LYS A 3 -7.38 7.81 13.82
C LYS A 3 -7.10 7.00 12.55
N TYR A 4 -7.87 5.93 12.35
CA TYR A 4 -7.78 5.07 11.17
C TYR A 4 -9.09 5.15 10.39
N VAL A 5 -8.99 5.39 9.08
CA VAL A 5 -10.12 5.40 8.15
C VAL A 5 -9.86 4.30 7.12
N PHE A 6 -10.74 3.30 7.08
CA PHE A 6 -10.65 2.21 6.12
C PHE A 6 -11.49 2.54 4.89
N ILE A 7 -10.90 2.41 3.70
CA ILE A 7 -11.57 2.67 2.44
C ILE A 7 -11.69 1.35 1.68
N THR A 8 -12.91 0.84 1.59
CA THR A 8 -13.23 -0.45 0.97
C THR A 8 -13.93 -0.25 -0.37
N GLY A 9 -13.81 -1.22 -1.27
CA GLY A 9 -14.53 -1.25 -2.54
C GLY A 9 -15.61 -2.32 -2.60
N GLY A 10 -16.71 -2.04 -3.29
CA GLY A 10 -17.76 -3.01 -3.59
C GLY A 10 -18.19 -2.95 -5.05
N VAL A 11 -19.03 -3.91 -5.46
CA VAL A 11 -19.61 -4.05 -6.80
C VAL A 11 -18.58 -4.41 -7.89
N VAL A 12 -17.70 -3.48 -8.27
CA VAL A 12 -16.67 -3.71 -9.30
C VAL A 12 -15.37 -2.96 -8.97
N SER A 13 -14.25 -3.41 -9.55
CA SER A 13 -12.99 -2.66 -9.47
C SER A 13 -13.01 -1.42 -10.38
N SER A 14 -11.97 -0.58 -10.29
CA SER A 14 -11.78 0.60 -11.15
C SER A 14 -12.75 1.78 -10.96
N LEU A 15 -13.55 1.80 -9.89
CA LEU A 15 -14.41 2.95 -9.52
C LEU A 15 -13.67 4.18 -8.95
N GLY A 16 -12.34 4.25 -9.08
CA GLY A 16 -11.57 5.43 -8.63
C GLY A 16 -11.29 5.50 -7.12
N LYS A 17 -11.20 4.35 -6.43
CA LYS A 17 -10.94 4.31 -4.97
C LYS A 17 -9.64 5.03 -4.59
N GLY A 18 -8.55 4.84 -5.33
CA GLY A 18 -7.26 5.50 -5.06
C GLY A 18 -7.38 7.03 -5.08
N ILE A 19 -8.03 7.58 -6.10
CA ILE A 19 -8.24 9.03 -6.25
C ILE A 19 -9.19 9.57 -5.17
N ALA A 20 -10.26 8.85 -4.82
CA ALA A 20 -11.16 9.26 -3.75
C ALA A 20 -10.45 9.31 -2.38
N SER A 21 -9.62 8.30 -2.08
CA SER A 21 -8.78 8.26 -0.88
C SER A 21 -7.81 9.44 -0.83
N ALA A 22 -7.10 9.69 -1.94
CA ALA A 22 -6.14 10.78 -2.07
C ALA A 22 -6.81 12.17 -1.88
N SER A 23 -7.99 12.36 -2.48
CA SER A 23 -8.79 13.58 -2.36
C SER A 23 -9.27 13.81 -0.92
N LEU A 24 -9.75 12.77 -0.24
CA LEU A 24 -10.14 12.87 1.16
C LEU A 24 -8.94 13.27 2.03
N ALA A 25 -7.78 12.65 1.82
CA ALA A 25 -6.57 12.97 2.55
C ALA A 25 -6.11 14.42 2.32
N ALA A 26 -6.20 14.92 1.08
CA ALA A 26 -5.90 16.32 0.77
C ALA A 26 -6.82 17.30 1.50
N ILE A 27 -8.13 17.00 1.60
CA ILE A 27 -9.08 17.83 2.37
C ILE A 27 -8.73 17.83 3.87
N LEU A 28 -8.33 16.68 4.41
CA LEU A 28 -7.92 16.56 5.81
C LEU A 28 -6.61 17.33 6.08
N GLU A 29 -5.62 17.25 5.19
CA GLU A 29 -4.40 18.06 5.27
C GLU A 29 -4.69 19.57 5.17
N ALA A 30 -5.61 19.97 4.28
CA ALA A 30 -6.05 21.37 4.16
C ALA A 30 -6.72 21.91 5.44
N ARG A 31 -7.25 21.01 6.29
CA ARG A 31 -7.77 21.34 7.62
C ARG A 31 -6.70 21.28 8.73
N GLY A 32 -5.42 21.19 8.37
CA GLY A 32 -4.30 21.19 9.31
C GLY A 32 -4.06 19.85 10.01
N LEU A 33 -4.66 18.75 9.52
CA LEU A 33 -4.44 17.43 10.07
C LEU A 33 -3.21 16.78 9.44
N LYS A 34 -2.41 16.07 10.24
CA LYS A 34 -1.36 15.19 9.73
C LYS A 34 -1.99 13.91 9.23
N VAL A 35 -1.79 13.58 7.96
CA VAL A 35 -2.37 12.41 7.30
C VAL A 35 -1.26 11.58 6.66
N THR A 36 -1.45 10.28 6.61
CA THR A 36 -0.66 9.38 5.75
C THR A 36 -1.62 8.35 5.17
N LEU A 37 -1.25 7.74 4.05
CA LEU A 37 -2.07 6.77 3.35
C LEU A 37 -1.36 5.42 3.30
N LEU A 38 -2.13 4.33 3.28
CA LEU A 38 -1.60 2.99 3.19
C LEU A 38 -2.42 2.21 2.16
N LYS A 39 -1.72 1.60 1.22
CA LYS A 39 -2.27 0.73 0.18
C LYS A 39 -2.05 -0.74 0.55
N LEU A 40 -3.12 -1.51 0.53
CA LEU A 40 -3.12 -2.96 0.73
C LEU A 40 -3.49 -3.62 -0.61
N ASP A 41 -2.53 -4.28 -1.22
CA ASP A 41 -2.68 -4.96 -2.49
C ASP A 41 -2.91 -6.47 -2.29
N PRO A 42 -3.99 -7.04 -2.84
CA PRO A 42 -4.33 -8.44 -2.60
C PRO A 42 -3.49 -9.42 -3.42
N TYR A 43 -2.64 -8.95 -4.36
CA TYR A 43 -1.86 -9.82 -5.23
C TYR A 43 -0.70 -10.52 -4.50
N ILE A 44 -0.25 -11.65 -5.06
CA ILE A 44 0.77 -12.52 -4.45
C ILE A 44 2.20 -12.11 -4.78
N ASN A 45 2.43 -11.23 -5.77
CA ASN A 45 3.74 -10.65 -6.00
C ASN A 45 4.21 -9.92 -4.73
N VAL A 46 5.49 -10.10 -4.35
CA VAL A 46 6.06 -9.46 -3.15
C VAL A 46 6.10 -7.94 -3.33
N ASP A 47 6.41 -7.51 -4.54
CA ASP A 47 6.40 -6.15 -5.05
C ASP A 47 5.90 -6.18 -6.51
N PRO A 48 5.51 -5.04 -7.10
CA PRO A 48 5.05 -5.00 -8.49
C PRO A 48 6.18 -5.05 -9.52
N GLY A 49 7.46 -5.13 -9.12
CA GLY A 49 8.61 -5.10 -10.03
C GLY A 49 8.65 -6.27 -11.02
N THR A 50 7.93 -7.36 -10.72
CA THR A 50 7.77 -8.53 -11.59
C THR A 50 6.54 -8.49 -12.50
N MET A 51 5.68 -7.47 -12.37
CA MET A 51 4.47 -7.30 -13.16
C MET A 51 4.77 -6.53 -14.46
N SER A 52 4.08 -6.88 -15.55
CA SER A 52 4.22 -6.14 -16.82
C SER A 52 3.58 -4.74 -16.70
N PRO A 53 4.34 -3.65 -16.89
CA PRO A 53 3.79 -2.31 -16.72
C PRO A 53 2.77 -1.94 -17.81
N PHE A 54 2.85 -2.57 -18.98
CA PHE A 54 1.89 -2.37 -20.07
C PHE A 54 0.51 -2.97 -19.78
N GLN A 55 0.44 -3.95 -18.87
CA GLN A 55 -0.81 -4.63 -18.52
C GLN A 55 -1.36 -4.17 -17.18
N HIS A 56 -0.49 -3.83 -16.23
CA HIS A 56 -0.85 -3.58 -14.84
C HIS A 56 -0.63 -2.13 -14.38
N GLY A 57 -0.04 -1.28 -15.24
CA GLY A 57 0.32 0.09 -14.89
C GLY A 57 1.76 0.23 -14.43
N GLU A 58 2.19 1.48 -14.24
CA GLU A 58 3.56 1.78 -13.82
C GLU A 58 3.90 1.22 -12.43
N VAL A 59 5.20 0.99 -12.20
CA VAL A 59 5.76 0.80 -10.86
C VAL A 59 6.15 2.15 -10.32
N TYR A 60 5.64 2.52 -9.15
CA TYR A 60 6.00 3.77 -8.49
C TYR A 60 7.18 3.54 -7.53
N VAL A 61 8.23 4.35 -7.65
CA VAL A 61 9.43 4.27 -6.81
C VAL A 61 9.43 5.40 -5.78
N THR A 62 9.45 5.04 -4.51
CA THR A 62 9.51 5.98 -3.37
C THR A 62 10.94 6.47 -3.11
N GLU A 63 11.10 7.59 -2.39
CA GLU A 63 12.43 8.13 -2.06
C GLU A 63 13.31 7.14 -1.29
N ASP A 64 12.72 6.24 -0.49
CA ASP A 64 13.45 5.18 0.24
C ASP A 64 13.74 3.93 -0.60
N GLY A 65 13.53 4.01 -1.92
CA GLY A 65 13.93 3.02 -2.91
C GLY A 65 12.99 1.83 -3.04
N ALA A 66 11.77 1.89 -2.48
CA ALA A 66 10.81 0.81 -2.66
C ALA A 66 10.02 0.97 -3.97
N GLU A 67 9.95 -0.12 -4.72
CA GLU A 67 9.04 -0.36 -5.82
C GLU A 67 7.65 -0.69 -5.28
N THR A 68 6.65 0.07 -5.71
CA THR A 68 5.30 0.05 -5.13
C THR A 68 4.22 0.22 -6.19
N ASP A 69 2.97 -0.04 -5.80
CA ASP A 69 1.81 0.18 -6.66
C ASP A 69 1.67 1.67 -7.04
N LEU A 70 1.19 1.92 -8.27
CA LEU A 70 1.00 3.27 -8.83
C LEU A 70 0.12 4.20 -7.97
N ASP A 71 -0.77 3.65 -7.14
CA ASP A 71 -1.60 4.44 -6.24
C ASP A 71 -0.78 5.30 -5.28
N LEU A 72 0.43 4.89 -4.88
CA LEU A 72 1.28 5.72 -4.01
C LEU A 72 1.69 7.02 -4.72
N GLY A 73 1.94 6.95 -6.03
CA GLY A 73 2.17 8.15 -6.82
C GLY A 73 0.93 9.04 -6.92
N HIS A 74 -0.28 8.47 -6.94
CA HIS A 74 -1.49 9.27 -6.81
C HIS A 74 -1.59 9.95 -5.44
N TYR A 75 -1.20 9.27 -4.37
CA TYR A 75 -1.24 9.84 -3.03
C TYR A 75 -0.29 11.03 -2.91
N GLU A 76 0.99 10.87 -3.27
CA GLU A 76 1.98 11.96 -3.19
C GLU A 76 1.65 13.16 -4.09
N ARG A 77 0.90 12.96 -5.19
CA ARG A 77 0.44 14.07 -6.03
C ARG A 77 -0.70 14.89 -5.40
N PHE A 78 -1.43 14.32 -4.45
CA PHE A 78 -2.58 14.96 -3.79
C PHE A 78 -2.25 15.50 -2.39
N VAL A 79 -1.34 14.83 -1.68
CA VAL A 79 -0.95 15.19 -0.30
C VAL A 79 0.52 15.58 -0.22
N ARG A 80 0.87 16.37 0.79
CA ARG A 80 2.25 16.81 1.04
C ARG A 80 3.12 15.74 1.68
N THR A 81 2.50 14.69 2.21
CA THR A 81 3.20 13.62 2.91
C THR A 81 3.91 12.71 1.92
N THR A 82 5.22 12.55 2.09
CA THR A 82 6.04 11.59 1.33
C THR A 82 5.74 10.16 1.79
N MET A 83 5.46 9.28 0.83
CA MET A 83 5.25 7.86 1.06
C MET A 83 6.60 7.12 1.11
N THR A 84 6.59 5.96 1.75
CA THR A 84 7.76 5.09 1.93
C THR A 84 7.36 3.65 1.70
N LYS A 85 8.30 2.72 1.78
CA LYS A 85 8.04 1.27 1.80
C LYS A 85 7.05 0.78 2.87
N ARG A 86 6.70 1.63 3.86
CA ARG A 86 5.69 1.34 4.90
C ARG A 86 4.27 1.69 4.47
N ASN A 87 4.09 2.29 3.30
CA ASN A 87 2.81 2.75 2.78
C ASN A 87 2.21 1.76 1.75
N ASN A 88 2.93 0.71 1.36
CA ASN A 88 2.44 -0.34 0.48
C ASN A 88 2.73 -1.74 1.07
N PHE A 89 1.69 -2.57 1.15
CA PHE A 89 1.79 -3.97 1.53
C PHE A 89 1.02 -4.84 0.55
N THR A 90 1.62 -5.97 0.20
CA THR A 90 1.04 -6.97 -0.70
C THR A 90 0.76 -8.25 0.09
N THR A 91 -0.19 -9.07 -0.37
CA THR A 91 -0.37 -10.42 0.18
C THR A 91 0.94 -11.21 0.11
N GLY A 92 1.65 -11.13 -1.02
CA GLY A 92 2.94 -11.78 -1.23
C GLY A 92 3.97 -11.49 -0.15
N ARG A 93 4.18 -10.20 0.15
CA ARG A 93 5.14 -9.74 1.16
C ARG A 93 4.78 -10.22 2.56
N ILE A 94 3.48 -10.21 2.90
CA ILE A 94 3.01 -10.69 4.20
C ILE A 94 3.26 -12.19 4.34
N TYR A 95 2.87 -12.98 3.34
CA TYR A 95 3.06 -14.42 3.35
C TYR A 95 4.53 -14.81 3.37
N GLU A 96 5.38 -14.16 2.56
CA GLU A 96 6.82 -14.39 2.58
C GLU A 96 7.40 -14.15 3.98
N ASN A 97 6.99 -13.05 4.64
CA ASN A 97 7.47 -12.73 5.98
C ASN A 97 7.08 -13.79 7.02
N VAL A 98 5.81 -14.21 7.01
CA VAL A 98 5.27 -15.23 7.91
C VAL A 98 5.97 -16.56 7.68
N ILE A 99 6.05 -17.03 6.44
CA ILE A 99 6.69 -18.30 6.10
C ILE A 99 8.18 -18.28 6.48
N ARG A 100 8.89 -17.18 6.24
CA ARG A 100 10.31 -17.06 6.59
C ARG A 100 10.55 -17.12 8.11
N LYS A 101 9.68 -16.48 8.90
CA LYS A 101 9.72 -16.56 10.38
C LYS A 101 9.44 -17.98 10.87
N GLU A 102 8.48 -18.65 10.25
CA GLU A 102 8.15 -20.02 10.57
C GLU A 102 9.30 -20.99 10.28
N ARG A 103 9.93 -20.90 9.10
CA ARG A 103 11.11 -21.71 8.77
C ARG A 103 12.32 -21.45 9.67
N ARG A 104 12.44 -20.27 10.28
CA ARG A 104 13.48 -19.94 11.28
C ARG A 104 13.16 -20.48 12.68
N GLY A 105 11.94 -20.93 12.92
CA GLY A 105 11.48 -21.40 14.23
C GLY A 105 10.95 -20.28 15.15
N ASP A 106 10.66 -19.09 14.64
CA ASP A 106 10.20 -17.95 15.46
C ASP A 106 8.83 -18.20 16.11
N TYR A 107 8.02 -19.12 15.56
CA TYR A 107 6.72 -19.50 16.12
C TYR A 107 6.79 -20.71 17.07
N LEU A 108 8.01 -21.15 17.45
CA LEU A 108 8.24 -22.12 18.54
C LEU A 108 7.48 -23.46 18.39
N GLY A 109 7.32 -23.95 17.16
CA GLY A 109 6.67 -25.22 16.85
C GLY A 109 5.13 -25.19 16.84
N GLY A 110 4.52 -24.01 17.01
CA GLY A 110 3.08 -23.85 16.84
C GLY A 110 2.65 -23.92 15.37
N THR A 111 1.40 -24.34 15.13
CA THR A 111 0.76 -24.20 13.81
C THR A 111 0.60 -22.72 13.48
N VAL A 112 1.08 -22.32 12.30
CA VAL A 112 1.05 -20.95 11.77
C VAL A 112 -0.07 -20.78 10.77
#